data_AF-A0A928D8S8-F1
#
_entry.id   AF-A0A928D8S8-F1
#
_cell.length_a   1.000
_cell.length_b   1.000
_cell.length_c   1.000
_cell.angle_alpha   90.00
_cell.angle_beta   90.00
_cell.angle_gamma   90.00
#
_symmetry.space_group_name_H-M   'P 1'
#
loop_
_entity.id
_entity.type
_entity.pdbx_description
1 polymer ?
#
loop_
_entity_poly.entity_id
_entity_poly.type
_entity_poly.pdbx_seq_one_letter_code
_entity_poly.pdbx_strand_id
1 'polypeptide(L)'
;RELDGDPDVISCSVFNGQPWVDAPFMSASVIVYSKANHDAVHAKARAIADYFEAHKTDLRFGVPALAPGKTVEAVKTLAKPVFVSDSGDNTTAGAGGGSAFLLGRFLGGDVKTLFTSIYCPAAWSALQALRPGERATVTIPQSDAYTGDVTVEGELVSRGRILGFVGEEAGEGILFRAGNVDIVFASVRTSFTMKEHFEAMDTDVKDYDAVVVKQGYLWPGAAELAASRIFCMTPGTATNDFSTLPFKNLEGEYYYVKPE
;
A
#
# COMPACT_ATOMS: atom_id res chain seq x y z
N ARG A 1 11.82 -6.01 24.39
CA ARG A 1 11.00 -6.79 25.35
C ARG A 1 11.84 -7.34 26.50
N GLU A 2 12.74 -8.29 26.28
CA GLU A 2 13.61 -8.79 27.38
C GLU A 2 14.45 -7.64 27.99
N LEU A 3 15.03 -6.81 27.13
CA LEU A 3 15.81 -5.63 27.49
C LEU A 3 15.00 -4.56 28.25
N ASP A 4 13.67 -4.53 28.13
CA ASP A 4 12.81 -3.61 28.86
C ASP A 4 12.59 -4.04 30.32
N GLY A 5 12.97 -5.28 30.67
CA GLY A 5 12.95 -5.79 32.05
C GLY A 5 14.23 -5.50 32.85
N ASP A 6 15.24 -4.92 32.21
CA ASP A 6 16.48 -4.53 32.89
C ASP A 6 16.25 -3.23 33.70
N PRO A 7 16.58 -3.20 35.01
CA PRO A 7 16.31 -2.04 35.87
C PRO A 7 17.08 -0.77 35.48
N ASP A 8 18.20 -0.92 34.75
CA ASP A 8 19.01 0.21 34.29
C ASP A 8 18.56 0.72 32.91
N VAL A 9 17.68 0.01 32.21
CA VAL A 9 17.16 0.40 30.90
C VAL A 9 15.85 1.15 31.08
N ILE A 10 15.79 2.35 30.52
CA ILE A 10 14.58 3.20 30.54
C ILE A 10 13.70 2.87 29.34
N SER A 11 14.30 2.67 28.16
CA SER A 11 13.58 2.31 26.94
C SER A 11 14.52 1.67 25.92
N CYS A 12 14.02 0.71 25.15
CA CYS A 12 14.68 0.13 24.00
C CYS A 12 13.73 0.14 22.79
N SER A 13 14.12 0.83 21.72
CA SER A 13 13.35 0.92 20.48
C SER A 13 14.14 0.39 19.30
N VAL A 14 13.47 -0.41 18.47
CA VAL A 14 13.98 -0.87 17.17
C VAL A 14 13.20 -0.16 16.09
N PHE A 15 13.90 0.53 15.20
CA PHE A 15 13.34 1.19 14.04
C PHE A 15 13.73 0.41 12.80
N ASN A 16 12.77 0.04 11.98
CA ASN A 16 13.00 -0.59 10.68
C ASN A 16 13.58 0.40 9.64
N GLY A 17 13.43 1.71 9.86
CA GLY A 17 13.73 2.74 8.88
C GLY A 17 12.60 2.91 7.85
N GLN A 18 12.69 3.96 7.02
CA GLN A 18 11.81 4.15 5.88
C GLN A 18 12.57 3.79 4.60
N PRO A 19 12.38 2.58 4.04
CA PRO A 19 13.30 2.03 3.05
C PRO A 19 13.22 2.72 1.67
N TRP A 20 12.26 3.63 1.47
CA TRP A 20 12.11 4.44 0.26
C TRP A 20 12.77 5.83 0.34
N VAL A 21 13.48 6.14 1.45
CA VAL A 21 14.18 7.41 1.62
C VAL A 21 15.64 7.28 1.21
N ASP A 22 16.06 8.10 0.24
CA ASP A 22 17.45 8.18 -0.22
C ASP A 22 18.28 9.11 0.68
N ALA A 23 18.81 8.57 1.78
CA ALA A 23 19.64 9.32 2.73
C ALA A 23 20.80 8.46 3.28
N PRO A 24 21.95 9.05 3.64
CA PRO A 24 23.19 8.33 4.01
C PRO A 24 23.01 7.17 4.98
N PHE A 25 22.30 7.40 6.09
CA PHE A 25 22.19 6.42 7.17
C PHE A 25 20.82 5.75 7.22
N MET A 26 20.05 5.75 6.11
CA MET A 26 18.74 5.11 6.09
C MET A 26 18.89 3.60 6.23
N SER A 27 18.61 3.10 7.44
CA SER A 27 18.81 1.71 7.82
C SER A 27 17.96 1.37 9.03
N ALA A 28 17.88 0.08 9.36
CA ALA A 28 17.36 -0.34 10.65
C ALA A 28 18.28 0.19 11.76
N SER A 29 17.70 0.71 12.84
CA SER A 29 18.47 1.25 13.97
C SER A 29 17.90 0.79 15.32
N VAL A 30 18.79 0.67 16.30
CA VAL A 30 18.44 0.32 17.68
C VAL A 30 18.84 1.48 18.56
N ILE A 31 17.87 2.02 19.31
CA ILE A 31 18.09 3.10 20.27
C ILE A 31 17.76 2.55 21.66
N VAL A 32 18.75 2.58 22.55
CA VAL A 32 18.59 2.19 23.95
C VAL A 32 18.88 3.39 24.83
N TYR A 33 17.92 3.77 25.65
CA TYR A 33 18.05 4.82 26.67
C TYR A 33 18.19 4.16 28.04
N SER A 34 19.25 4.48 28.77
CA SER A 34 19.65 3.77 29.99
C SER A 34 20.35 4.69 30.98
N LYS A 35 20.31 4.32 32.27
CA LYS A 35 21.08 4.91 33.37
C LYS A 35 22.47 4.30 33.52
N ALA A 36 22.73 3.16 32.87
CA ALA A 36 24.03 2.51 32.88
C ALA A 36 25.09 3.35 32.16
N ASN A 37 26.36 2.99 32.34
CA ASN A 37 27.44 3.61 31.57
C ASN A 37 27.32 3.30 30.07
N HIS A 38 27.97 4.14 29.26
CA HIS A 38 27.93 4.08 27.79
C HIS A 38 28.24 2.68 27.22
N ASP A 39 29.29 2.03 27.72
CA ASP A 39 29.76 0.76 27.14
C ASP A 39 28.78 -0.38 27.42
N ALA A 40 28.20 -0.41 28.63
CA ALA A 40 27.17 -1.38 29.00
C ALA A 40 25.90 -1.25 28.16
N VAL A 41 25.41 -0.01 27.94
CA VAL A 41 24.22 0.22 27.11
C VAL A 41 24.51 -0.02 25.62
N HIS A 42 25.70 0.37 25.14
CA HIS A 42 26.10 0.13 23.76
C HIS A 42 26.21 -1.35 23.44
N ALA A 43 26.75 -2.17 24.35
CA ALA A 43 26.80 -3.63 24.19
C ALA A 43 25.40 -4.26 24.05
N LYS A 44 24.42 -3.76 24.81
CA LYS A 44 23.02 -4.21 24.72
C LYS A 44 22.38 -3.84 23.37
N ALA A 45 22.58 -2.60 22.91
CA ALA A 45 22.09 -2.17 21.60
C ALA A 45 22.75 -2.97 20.46
N ARG A 46 24.07 -3.22 20.57
CA ARG A 46 24.85 -4.01 19.62
C ARG A 46 24.32 -5.43 19.51
N ALA A 47 24.00 -6.09 20.63
CA ALA A 47 23.45 -7.44 20.61
C ALA A 47 22.14 -7.57 19.80
N ILE A 48 21.27 -6.56 19.86
CA ILE A 48 20.04 -6.52 19.04
C ILE A 48 20.39 -6.30 17.56
N ALA A 49 21.31 -5.38 17.27
CA ALA A 49 21.74 -5.12 15.89
C ALA A 49 22.40 -6.36 15.26
N ASP A 50 23.27 -7.05 16.00
CA ASP A 50 23.93 -8.28 15.55
C ASP A 50 22.91 -9.42 15.36
N TYR A 51 21.88 -9.50 16.21
CA TYR A 51 20.78 -10.43 16.02
C TYR A 51 20.02 -10.16 14.71
N PHE A 52 19.69 -8.90 14.44
CA PHE A 52 19.02 -8.52 13.18
C PHE A 52 19.89 -8.86 11.97
N GLU A 53 21.17 -8.53 12.02
CA GLU A 53 22.14 -8.80 10.95
C GLU A 53 22.28 -10.30 10.66
N ALA A 54 22.37 -11.13 11.72
CA ALA A 54 22.47 -12.58 11.60
C ALA A 54 21.22 -13.24 10.98
N HIS A 55 20.04 -12.63 11.13
CA HIS A 55 18.76 -13.17 10.66
C HIS A 55 18.17 -12.39 9.47
N LYS A 56 18.91 -11.44 8.89
CA LYS A 56 18.39 -10.64 7.76
C LYS A 56 17.97 -11.52 6.58
N THR A 57 18.67 -12.63 6.36
CA THR A 57 18.36 -13.60 5.31
C THR A 57 17.17 -14.49 5.61
N ASP A 58 16.55 -14.38 6.79
CA ASP A 58 15.35 -15.14 7.17
C ASP A 58 14.07 -14.36 6.90
N LEU A 59 14.18 -13.07 6.56
CA LEU A 59 13.03 -12.21 6.27
C LEU A 59 12.27 -12.69 5.03
N ARG A 60 10.95 -12.86 5.14
CA ARG A 60 10.05 -13.27 4.06
C ARG A 60 8.80 -12.41 4.07
N PHE A 61 8.11 -12.35 2.93
CA PHE A 61 6.78 -11.76 2.89
C PHE A 61 5.79 -12.64 3.66
N GLY A 62 4.95 -12.01 4.50
CA GLY A 62 3.96 -12.74 5.32
C GLY A 62 2.73 -13.24 4.55
N VAL A 63 2.61 -12.89 3.27
CA VAL A 63 1.56 -13.32 2.33
C VAL A 63 2.20 -13.54 0.95
N PRO A 64 1.56 -14.25 0.02
CA PRO A 64 2.09 -14.41 -1.33
C PRO A 64 2.45 -13.06 -1.98
N ALA A 65 3.73 -12.88 -2.30
CA ALA A 65 4.25 -11.70 -2.99
C ALA A 65 4.42 -12.04 -4.47
N LEU A 66 3.57 -11.45 -5.32
CA LEU A 66 3.43 -11.86 -6.72
C LEU A 66 3.69 -10.70 -7.67
N ALA A 67 4.32 -11.01 -8.81
CA ALA A 67 4.41 -10.07 -9.93
C ALA A 67 3.00 -9.73 -10.46
N PRO A 68 2.77 -8.52 -11.01
CA PRO A 68 1.44 -8.06 -11.41
C PRO A 68 0.65 -8.99 -12.33
N GLY A 69 1.32 -9.66 -13.29
CA GLY A 69 0.66 -10.64 -14.15
C GLY A 69 0.21 -11.90 -13.41
N LYS A 70 1.05 -12.42 -12.50
CA LYS A 70 0.70 -13.59 -11.66
C LYS A 70 -0.43 -13.24 -10.68
N THR A 71 -0.47 -12.00 -10.18
CA THR A 71 -1.55 -11.51 -9.31
C THR A 71 -2.92 -11.61 -9.98
N VAL A 72 -3.07 -11.13 -11.21
CA VAL A 72 -4.35 -11.17 -11.95
C VAL A 72 -4.84 -12.61 -12.13
N GLU A 73 -3.95 -13.56 -12.39
CA GLU A 73 -4.30 -14.98 -12.50
C GLU A 73 -4.64 -15.61 -11.14
N ALA A 74 -3.85 -15.32 -10.10
CA ALA A 74 -4.08 -15.89 -8.77
C ALA A 74 -5.45 -15.50 -8.20
N VAL A 75 -5.86 -14.25 -8.39
CA VAL A 75 -7.16 -13.72 -7.93
C VAL A 75 -8.35 -14.55 -8.43
N LYS A 76 -8.26 -15.15 -9.62
CA LYS A 76 -9.35 -15.98 -10.20
C LYS A 76 -9.57 -17.30 -9.44
N THR A 77 -8.57 -17.76 -8.69
CA THR A 77 -8.56 -19.11 -8.09
C THR A 77 -8.62 -19.09 -6.56
N LEU A 78 -8.28 -17.96 -5.92
CA LEU A 78 -8.25 -17.82 -4.47
C LEU A 78 -9.64 -17.56 -3.88
N ALA A 79 -9.75 -17.73 -2.56
CA ALA A 79 -10.98 -17.46 -1.82
C ALA A 79 -11.28 -15.96 -1.79
N LYS A 80 -12.53 -15.59 -2.11
CA LYS A 80 -12.97 -14.21 -2.31
C LYS A 80 -13.62 -13.62 -1.03
N PRO A 81 -13.52 -12.30 -0.81
CA PRO A 81 -12.78 -11.33 -1.63
C PRO A 81 -11.27 -11.45 -1.45
N VAL A 82 -10.53 -11.36 -2.56
CA VAL A 82 -9.07 -11.33 -2.57
C VAL A 82 -8.60 -9.88 -2.42
N PHE A 83 -7.90 -9.57 -1.34
CA PHE A 83 -7.28 -8.25 -1.19
C PHE A 83 -5.92 -8.23 -1.86
N VAL A 84 -5.74 -7.26 -2.75
CA VAL A 84 -4.51 -7.06 -3.52
C VAL A 84 -3.89 -5.74 -3.10
N SER A 85 -2.71 -5.81 -2.50
CA SER A 85 -1.90 -4.64 -2.19
C SER A 85 -1.15 -4.16 -3.43
N ASP A 86 -1.52 -3.00 -3.96
CA ASP A 86 -0.74 -2.28 -4.98
C ASP A 86 0.47 -1.61 -4.31
N SER A 87 1.50 -2.42 -4.06
CA SER A 87 2.59 -2.05 -3.15
C SER A 87 3.48 -0.92 -3.68
N GLY A 88 3.67 -0.82 -5.00
CA GLY A 88 4.46 0.21 -5.66
C GLY A 88 3.86 1.62 -5.58
N ASP A 89 2.54 1.71 -5.44
CA ASP A 89 1.80 2.95 -5.27
C ASP A 89 1.15 3.02 -3.88
N ASN A 90 1.84 2.51 -2.86
CA ASN A 90 1.41 2.52 -1.47
C ASN A 90 1.44 3.93 -0.86
N THR A 91 0.27 4.54 -0.64
CA THR A 91 0.15 5.87 -0.05
C THR A 91 0.52 5.90 1.44
N THR A 92 0.44 4.77 2.15
CA THR A 92 0.90 4.68 3.56
C THR A 92 2.41 4.68 3.67
N ALA A 93 3.13 4.40 2.58
CA ALA A 93 4.58 4.57 2.46
C ALA A 93 4.98 5.94 1.88
N GLY A 94 4.01 6.78 1.52
CA GLY A 94 4.25 8.10 0.95
C GLY A 94 4.20 8.18 -0.58
N ALA A 95 3.81 7.10 -1.28
CA ALA A 95 3.59 7.15 -2.73
C ALA A 95 2.43 8.08 -3.10
N GLY A 96 2.27 8.38 -4.40
CA GLY A 96 1.31 9.36 -4.91
C GLY A 96 -0.15 8.91 -4.86
N GLY A 97 -0.43 7.62 -4.98
CA GLY A 97 -1.78 7.04 -4.99
C GLY A 97 -2.54 7.21 -6.31
N GLY A 98 -1.88 7.75 -7.34
CA GLY A 98 -2.47 8.07 -8.64
C GLY A 98 -2.23 7.03 -9.73
N SER A 99 -1.39 6.02 -9.50
CA SER A 99 -0.99 5.08 -10.53
C SER A 99 -2.18 4.22 -11.00
N ALA A 100 -2.40 4.22 -12.31
CA ALA A 100 -3.36 3.33 -12.95
C ALA A 100 -2.71 2.03 -13.47
N PHE A 101 -1.44 1.75 -13.11
CA PHE A 101 -0.68 0.63 -13.66
C PHE A 101 -1.36 -0.73 -13.40
N LEU A 102 -1.81 -0.96 -12.17
CA LEU A 102 -2.50 -2.20 -11.82
C LEU A 102 -3.95 -2.18 -12.34
N LEU A 103 -4.61 -1.01 -12.33
CA LEU A 103 -5.96 -0.84 -12.89
C LEU A 103 -6.03 -1.31 -14.34
N GLY A 104 -5.09 -0.87 -15.18
CA GLY A 104 -5.03 -1.26 -16.59
C GLY A 104 -4.95 -2.76 -16.84
N ARG A 105 -4.53 -3.57 -15.85
CA ARG A 105 -4.43 -5.03 -15.94
C ARG A 105 -5.70 -5.76 -15.52
N PHE A 106 -6.58 -5.10 -14.77
CA PHE A 106 -7.88 -5.66 -14.36
C PHE A 106 -9.03 -5.24 -15.28
N LEU A 107 -8.87 -4.12 -16.00
CA LEU A 107 -9.88 -3.63 -16.95
C LEU A 107 -10.15 -4.64 -18.07
N GLY A 108 -11.44 -4.88 -18.36
CA GLY A 108 -11.87 -5.76 -19.45
C GLY A 108 -11.73 -7.26 -19.14
N GLY A 109 -11.35 -7.61 -17.91
CA GLY A 109 -11.30 -8.99 -17.42
C GLY A 109 -12.65 -9.51 -16.94
N ASP A 110 -12.62 -10.72 -16.39
CA ASP A 110 -13.76 -11.44 -15.81
C ASP A 110 -13.84 -11.34 -14.27
N VAL A 111 -12.86 -10.69 -13.65
CA VAL A 111 -12.80 -10.49 -12.19
C VAL A 111 -13.54 -9.20 -11.82
N LYS A 112 -14.62 -9.30 -11.05
CA LYS A 112 -15.32 -8.12 -10.52
C LYS A 112 -14.46 -7.47 -9.44
N THR A 113 -13.95 -6.27 -9.70
CA THR A 113 -12.88 -5.66 -8.89
C THR A 113 -13.26 -4.28 -8.35
N LEU A 114 -12.93 -4.01 -7.09
CA LEU A 114 -12.97 -2.67 -6.51
C LEU A 114 -11.55 -2.08 -6.43
N PHE A 115 -11.31 -0.93 -7.03
CA PHE A 115 -10.11 -0.11 -6.81
C PHE A 115 -10.45 1.03 -5.86
N THR A 116 -9.92 1.00 -4.64
CA THR A 116 -10.50 1.76 -3.53
C THR A 116 -10.15 3.25 -3.47
N SER A 117 -9.00 3.70 -3.96
CA SER A 117 -8.63 5.12 -3.81
C SER A 117 -7.58 5.54 -4.82
N ILE A 118 -8.01 5.83 -6.05
CA ILE A 118 -7.16 6.49 -7.03
C ILE A 118 -7.23 7.99 -6.79
N TYR A 119 -6.12 8.57 -6.33
CA TYR A 119 -5.99 10.01 -6.20
C TYR A 119 -5.68 10.62 -7.57
N CYS A 120 -6.71 11.17 -8.22
CA CYS A 120 -6.61 11.79 -9.53
C CYS A 120 -7.48 13.06 -9.59
N PRO A 121 -6.92 14.25 -9.31
CA PRO A 121 -7.68 15.50 -9.31
C PRO A 121 -8.37 15.81 -10.65
N ALA A 122 -7.76 15.44 -11.77
CA ALA A 122 -8.32 15.66 -13.11
C ALA A 122 -9.58 14.80 -13.35
N ALA A 123 -9.49 13.49 -13.09
CA ALA A 123 -10.63 12.57 -13.20
C ALA A 123 -11.73 12.91 -12.20
N TRP A 124 -11.33 13.21 -10.94
CA TRP A 124 -12.24 13.68 -9.90
C TRP A 124 -13.05 14.89 -10.36
N SER A 125 -12.37 15.93 -10.85
CA SER A 125 -13.00 17.17 -11.31
C SER A 125 -13.96 16.95 -12.47
N ALA A 126 -13.58 16.13 -13.45
CA ALA A 126 -14.42 15.79 -14.61
C ALA A 126 -15.73 15.09 -14.21
N LEU A 127 -15.72 14.35 -13.10
CA LEU A 127 -16.87 13.61 -12.59
C LEU A 127 -17.77 14.43 -11.64
N GLN A 128 -17.36 15.63 -11.21
CA GLN A 128 -18.13 16.41 -10.22
C GLN A 128 -19.51 16.84 -10.72
N ALA A 129 -19.66 17.14 -12.01
CA ALA A 129 -20.93 17.59 -12.56
C ALA A 129 -21.94 16.44 -12.79
N LEU A 130 -21.48 15.18 -12.74
CA LEU A 130 -22.32 14.02 -13.03
C LEU A 130 -23.20 13.62 -11.85
N ARG A 131 -24.36 13.05 -12.17
CA ARG A 131 -25.29 12.41 -11.23
C ARG A 131 -25.17 10.90 -11.28
N PRO A 132 -25.55 10.18 -10.20
CA PRO A 132 -25.65 8.72 -10.23
C PRO A 132 -26.45 8.21 -11.45
N GLY A 133 -25.90 7.24 -12.16
CA GLY A 133 -26.42 6.67 -13.40
C GLY A 133 -26.02 7.40 -14.68
N GLU A 134 -25.39 8.58 -14.61
CA GLU A 134 -24.88 9.26 -15.80
C GLU A 134 -23.55 8.66 -16.25
N ARG A 135 -23.39 8.53 -17.57
CA ARG A 135 -22.20 7.94 -18.19
C ARG A 135 -21.21 9.02 -18.62
N ALA A 136 -19.93 8.69 -18.54
CA ALA A 136 -18.85 9.53 -19.04
C ALA A 136 -17.65 8.71 -19.50
N THR A 137 -16.81 9.36 -20.29
CA THR A 137 -15.45 8.90 -20.58
C THR A 137 -14.49 9.72 -19.71
N VAL A 138 -13.68 9.04 -18.92
CA VAL A 138 -12.75 9.64 -17.97
C VAL A 138 -11.34 9.14 -18.26
N THR A 139 -10.39 10.05 -18.31
CA THR A 139 -8.97 9.72 -18.46
C THR A 139 -8.25 9.93 -17.13
N ILE A 140 -7.56 8.89 -16.69
CA ILE A 140 -6.54 8.97 -15.64
C ILE A 140 -5.23 9.28 -16.36
N PRO A 141 -4.70 10.51 -16.25
CA PRO A 141 -3.46 10.88 -16.90
C PRO A 141 -2.30 10.11 -16.29
N GLN A 142 -1.26 9.90 -17.10
CA GLN A 142 0.00 9.32 -16.68
C GLN A 142 0.56 10.01 -15.43
N SER A 143 0.73 9.25 -14.34
CA SER A 143 1.31 9.72 -13.07
C SER A 143 2.70 9.14 -12.78
N ASP A 144 3.15 8.18 -13.59
CA ASP A 144 4.41 7.46 -13.43
C ASP A 144 4.97 6.99 -14.78
N ALA A 145 6.16 6.38 -14.79
CA ALA A 145 6.81 5.90 -16.02
C ALA A 145 6.33 4.51 -16.49
N TYR A 146 5.46 3.84 -15.73
CA TYR A 146 5.11 2.43 -15.92
C TYR A 146 3.77 2.24 -16.64
N THR A 147 2.89 3.24 -16.56
CA THR A 147 1.63 3.28 -17.29
C THR A 147 1.46 4.60 -18.03
N GLY A 148 0.97 4.56 -19.26
CA GLY A 148 0.46 5.76 -19.92
C GLY A 148 -0.92 6.14 -19.39
N ASP A 149 -1.55 7.08 -20.07
CA ASP A 149 -2.94 7.47 -19.81
C ASP A 149 -3.87 6.24 -19.87
N VAL A 150 -4.75 6.12 -18.88
CA VAL A 150 -5.79 5.08 -18.84
C VAL A 150 -7.14 5.74 -18.98
N THR A 151 -7.79 5.51 -20.11
CA THR A 151 -9.14 6.02 -20.38
C THR A 151 -10.18 4.92 -20.13
N VAL A 152 -11.20 5.25 -19.35
CA VAL A 152 -12.32 4.37 -19.03
C VAL A 152 -13.64 5.02 -19.43
N GLU A 153 -14.56 4.23 -19.97
CA GLU A 153 -15.95 4.63 -20.16
C GLU A 153 -16.82 3.88 -19.15
N GLY A 154 -17.73 4.60 -18.50
CA GLY A 154 -18.47 4.04 -17.38
C GLY A 154 -19.58 4.96 -16.90
N GLU A 155 -20.11 4.64 -15.72
CA GLU A 155 -21.16 5.41 -15.06
C GLU A 155 -20.75 5.82 -13.65
N LEU A 156 -21.21 6.99 -13.20
CA LEU A 156 -21.14 7.36 -11.79
C LEU A 156 -22.15 6.50 -11.02
N VAL A 157 -21.69 5.72 -10.04
CA VAL A 157 -22.54 4.85 -9.21
C VAL A 157 -23.04 5.61 -7.99
N SER A 158 -22.11 6.16 -7.21
CA SER A 158 -22.42 6.83 -5.94
C SER A 158 -21.34 7.85 -5.58
N ARG A 159 -21.65 8.66 -4.56
CA ARG A 159 -20.72 9.57 -3.90
C ARG A 159 -20.66 9.20 -2.43
N GLY A 160 -19.49 9.37 -1.84
CA GLY A 160 -19.26 9.04 -0.45
C GLY A 160 -18.18 9.90 0.17
N ARG A 161 -17.82 9.55 1.39
CA ARG A 161 -16.76 10.22 2.14
C ARG A 161 -15.47 9.42 2.03
N ILE A 162 -14.36 10.13 1.95
CA ILE A 162 -13.03 9.55 2.05
C ILE A 162 -12.49 9.82 3.44
N LEU A 163 -12.06 8.75 4.10
CA LEU A 163 -11.41 8.82 5.40
C LEU A 163 -9.89 8.85 5.24
N GLY A 164 -9.20 9.46 6.20
CA GLY A 164 -7.77 9.32 6.39
C GLY A 164 -7.43 7.97 7.03
N PHE A 165 -6.14 7.68 7.16
CA PHE A 165 -5.65 6.33 7.49
C PHE A 165 -6.19 5.78 8.83
N VAL A 166 -6.60 6.66 9.75
CA VAL A 166 -7.11 6.30 11.08
C VAL A 166 -8.59 6.64 11.28
N GLY A 167 -9.31 6.96 10.19
CA GLY A 167 -10.77 7.10 10.20
C GLY A 167 -11.31 8.51 10.34
N GLU A 168 -10.44 9.51 10.41
CA GLU A 168 -10.84 10.91 10.33
C GLU A 168 -11.41 11.23 8.95
N GLU A 169 -12.42 12.08 8.88
CA GLU A 169 -12.92 12.55 7.59
C GLU A 169 -11.85 13.42 6.91
N ALA A 170 -11.46 13.05 5.69
CA ALA A 170 -10.33 13.66 4.99
C ALA A 170 -10.72 14.26 3.63
N GLY A 171 -11.78 13.74 3.00
CA GLY A 171 -12.23 14.23 1.71
C GLY A 171 -13.49 13.54 1.20
N GLU A 172 -13.65 13.54 -0.11
CA GLU A 172 -14.83 13.05 -0.81
C GLU A 172 -14.42 12.00 -1.84
N GLY A 173 -15.33 11.07 -2.10
CA GLY A 173 -15.15 9.95 -3.02
C GLY A 173 -16.29 9.84 -4.04
N ILE A 174 -15.98 9.32 -5.22
CA ILE A 174 -16.88 9.09 -6.34
C ILE A 174 -16.60 7.67 -6.78
N LEU A 175 -17.61 6.82 -6.62
CA LEU A 175 -17.57 5.46 -7.14
C LEU A 175 -17.99 5.50 -8.61
N PHE A 176 -17.10 5.09 -9.49
CA PHE A 176 -17.30 5.07 -10.94
C PHE A 176 -17.13 3.65 -11.47
N ARG A 177 -18.13 3.14 -12.17
CA ARG A 177 -18.14 1.77 -12.70
C ARG A 177 -17.76 1.74 -14.16
N ALA A 178 -16.68 1.05 -14.48
CA ALA A 178 -16.18 0.81 -15.83
C ALA A 178 -16.08 -0.69 -16.11
N GLY A 179 -17.12 -1.26 -16.74
CA GLY A 179 -17.18 -2.69 -17.04
C GLY A 179 -17.16 -3.55 -15.78
N ASN A 180 -16.13 -4.38 -15.62
CA ASN A 180 -15.94 -5.27 -14.47
C ASN A 180 -15.31 -4.57 -13.25
N VAL A 181 -14.94 -3.30 -13.35
CA VAL A 181 -14.20 -2.59 -12.31
C VAL A 181 -14.99 -1.42 -11.77
N ASP A 182 -15.14 -1.36 -10.45
CA ASP A 182 -15.56 -0.18 -9.73
C ASP A 182 -14.31 0.57 -9.24
N ILE A 183 -14.23 1.86 -9.53
CA ILE A 183 -13.09 2.72 -9.21
C ILE A 183 -13.59 3.83 -8.30
N VAL A 184 -12.99 3.94 -7.13
CA VAL A 184 -13.18 5.10 -6.28
C VAL A 184 -12.10 6.12 -6.63
N PHE A 185 -12.53 7.20 -7.27
CA PHE A 185 -11.72 8.42 -7.36
C PHE A 185 -11.81 9.14 -6.02
N ALA A 186 -10.68 9.57 -5.46
CA ALA A 186 -10.63 10.27 -4.19
C ALA A 186 -10.15 11.71 -4.38
N SER A 187 -10.75 12.66 -3.65
CA SER A 187 -10.33 14.07 -3.67
C SER A 187 -9.02 14.32 -2.91
N VAL A 188 -8.59 13.35 -2.09
CA VAL A 188 -7.37 13.39 -1.30
C VAL A 188 -6.60 12.08 -1.44
N ARG A 189 -5.29 12.14 -1.18
CA ARG A 189 -4.42 10.97 -1.16
C ARG A 189 -4.62 10.18 0.13
N THR A 190 -5.14 8.96 0.03
CA THR A 190 -5.39 8.06 1.17
C THR A 190 -5.26 6.58 0.78
N SER A 191 -5.64 5.68 1.67
CA SER A 191 -5.83 4.25 1.43
C SER A 191 -6.96 3.71 2.29
N PHE A 192 -7.60 2.60 1.88
CA PHE A 192 -8.71 2.01 2.62
C PHE A 192 -8.17 0.98 3.62
N THR A 193 -7.96 1.41 4.87
CA THR A 193 -7.25 0.63 5.90
C THR A 193 -8.17 -0.19 6.81
N MET A 194 -9.48 0.06 6.78
CA MET A 194 -10.47 -0.56 7.68
C MET A 194 -11.89 -0.49 7.10
N LYS A 195 -12.81 -1.25 7.71
CA LYS A 195 -14.21 -1.44 7.26
C LYS A 195 -14.95 -0.13 7.02
N GLU A 196 -14.73 0.84 7.88
CA GLU A 196 -15.39 2.14 7.87
C GLU A 196 -15.10 2.92 6.57
N HIS A 197 -13.96 2.68 5.91
CA HIS A 197 -13.67 3.29 4.61
C HIS A 197 -14.63 2.78 3.52
N PHE A 198 -14.91 1.47 3.53
CA PHE A 198 -15.82 0.84 2.58
C PHE A 198 -17.27 1.28 2.85
N GLU A 199 -17.66 1.34 4.12
CA GLU A 199 -18.97 1.86 4.54
C GLU A 199 -19.15 3.35 4.17
N ALA A 200 -18.11 4.17 4.32
CA ALA A 200 -18.14 5.59 3.95
C ALA A 200 -18.33 5.82 2.43
N MET A 201 -17.97 4.83 1.60
CA MET A 201 -18.21 4.82 0.16
C MET A 201 -19.43 4.00 -0.28
N ASP A 202 -20.21 3.47 0.68
CA ASP A 202 -21.36 2.60 0.41
C ASP A 202 -20.98 1.39 -0.47
N THR A 203 -19.85 0.75 -0.13
CA THR A 203 -19.35 -0.46 -0.81
C THR A 203 -19.24 -1.62 0.18
N ASP A 204 -19.70 -2.81 -0.20
CA ASP A 204 -19.43 -4.05 0.54
C ASP A 204 -18.34 -4.85 -0.20
N VAL A 205 -17.24 -5.14 0.49
CA VAL A 205 -16.13 -5.94 -0.04
C VAL A 205 -16.59 -7.32 -0.53
N LYS A 206 -17.70 -7.86 0.00
CA LYS A 206 -18.26 -9.16 -0.39
C LYS A 206 -18.89 -9.14 -1.79
N ASP A 207 -19.19 -7.97 -2.32
CA ASP A 207 -19.73 -7.82 -3.67
C ASP A 207 -18.64 -7.96 -4.75
N TYR A 208 -17.37 -8.09 -4.37
CA TYR A 208 -16.23 -8.11 -5.27
C TYR A 208 -15.45 -9.42 -5.17
N ASP A 209 -14.91 -9.85 -6.30
CA ASP A 209 -13.93 -10.94 -6.34
C ASP A 209 -12.58 -10.46 -5.81
N ALA A 210 -12.22 -9.21 -6.11
CA ALA A 210 -10.98 -8.59 -5.72
C ALA A 210 -11.17 -7.16 -5.22
N VAL A 211 -10.38 -6.79 -4.23
CA VAL A 211 -10.30 -5.43 -3.70
C VAL A 211 -8.83 -4.99 -3.76
N VAL A 212 -8.55 -4.00 -4.59
CA VAL A 212 -7.21 -3.43 -4.76
C VAL A 212 -7.07 -2.19 -3.89
N VAL A 213 -6.11 -2.25 -2.97
CA VAL A 213 -5.79 -1.15 -2.04
C VAL A 213 -4.38 -0.62 -2.29
N LYS A 214 -4.21 0.69 -2.13
CA LYS A 214 -2.92 1.39 -2.22
C LYS A 214 -2.13 1.22 -0.92
N GLN A 215 -1.73 -0.01 -0.60
CA GLN A 215 -1.01 -0.39 0.62
C GLN A 215 0.16 -1.31 0.32
N GLY A 216 1.12 -1.38 1.24
CA GLY A 216 2.09 -2.46 1.32
C GLY A 216 1.48 -3.64 2.05
N TYR A 217 1.91 -3.91 3.28
CA TYR A 217 1.17 -4.83 4.14
C TYR A 217 -0.20 -4.24 4.48
N LEU A 218 -1.23 -5.08 4.40
CA LEU A 218 -2.57 -4.66 4.79
C LEU A 218 -2.58 -4.27 6.26
N TRP A 219 -3.23 -3.14 6.54
CA TRP A 219 -3.57 -2.77 7.89
C TRP A 219 -4.53 -3.82 8.50
N PRO A 220 -4.50 -4.03 9.83
CA PRO A 220 -5.30 -5.08 10.48
C PRO A 220 -6.79 -5.03 10.12
N GLY A 221 -7.40 -3.83 10.09
CA GLY A 221 -8.81 -3.66 9.75
C GLY A 221 -9.16 -4.13 8.32
N ALA A 222 -8.34 -3.80 7.32
CA ALA A 222 -8.52 -4.29 5.96
C ALA A 222 -8.20 -5.80 5.85
N ALA A 223 -7.20 -6.27 6.59
CA ALA A 223 -6.81 -7.66 6.61
C ALA A 223 -7.94 -8.58 7.12
N GLU A 224 -8.73 -8.14 8.10
CA GLU A 224 -9.88 -8.86 8.64
C GLU A 224 -11.01 -9.06 7.62
N LEU A 225 -11.11 -8.19 6.60
CA LEU A 225 -12.11 -8.26 5.54
C LEU A 225 -11.73 -9.24 4.42
N ALA A 226 -10.44 -9.59 4.32
CA ALA A 226 -9.89 -10.38 3.23
C ALA A 226 -10.02 -11.89 3.50
N ALA A 227 -10.61 -12.62 2.56
CA ALA A 227 -10.56 -14.09 2.57
C ALA A 227 -9.22 -14.62 2.08
N SER A 228 -8.57 -13.90 1.16
CA SER A 228 -7.21 -14.15 0.68
C SER A 228 -6.48 -12.84 0.46
N ARG A 229 -5.14 -12.85 0.55
CA ARG A 229 -4.30 -11.66 0.50
C ARG A 229 -3.14 -11.88 -0.47
N ILE A 230 -2.91 -10.92 -1.37
CA ILE A 230 -1.75 -10.90 -2.25
C ILE A 230 -1.02 -9.57 -2.06
N PHE A 231 0.29 -9.66 -1.87
CA PHE A 231 1.18 -8.52 -1.96
C PHE A 231 1.63 -8.38 -3.42
N CYS A 232 0.99 -7.49 -4.19
CA CYS A 232 1.34 -7.32 -5.59
C CYS A 232 2.58 -6.43 -5.72
N MET A 233 3.66 -6.99 -6.26
CA MET A 233 4.95 -6.33 -6.48
C MET A 233 4.87 -5.39 -7.71
N THR A 234 4.00 -4.38 -7.64
CA THR A 234 3.89 -3.35 -8.66
C THR A 234 5.11 -2.42 -8.62
N PRO A 235 5.53 -1.89 -9.78
CA PRO A 235 6.52 -0.83 -9.82
C PRO A 235 5.92 0.48 -9.30
N GLY A 236 6.77 1.43 -8.91
CA GLY A 236 6.34 2.72 -8.38
C GLY A 236 7.34 3.29 -7.38
N THR A 237 7.05 4.47 -6.85
CA THR A 237 7.93 5.16 -5.88
C THR A 237 8.00 4.44 -4.53
N ALA A 238 7.01 3.62 -4.20
CA ALA A 238 7.01 2.74 -3.02
C ALA A 238 7.22 1.26 -3.37
N THR A 239 7.81 0.95 -4.53
CA THR A 239 8.08 -0.45 -4.94
C THR A 239 8.88 -1.20 -3.88
N ASN A 240 8.55 -2.47 -3.69
CA ASN A 240 9.31 -3.38 -2.83
C ASN A 240 10.38 -4.16 -3.61
N ASP A 241 10.50 -3.91 -4.91
CA ASP A 241 11.68 -4.28 -5.68
C ASP A 241 12.72 -3.15 -5.60
N PHE A 242 13.47 -3.14 -4.51
CA PHE A 242 14.49 -2.13 -4.21
C PHE A 242 15.61 -2.08 -5.26
N SER A 243 15.78 -3.12 -6.08
CA SER A 243 16.77 -3.13 -7.17
C SER A 243 16.46 -2.11 -8.27
N THR A 244 15.21 -1.65 -8.35
CA THR A 244 14.74 -0.69 -9.35
C THR A 244 14.81 0.77 -8.89
N LEU A 245 15.10 1.01 -7.61
CA LEU A 245 15.14 2.35 -7.04
C LEU A 245 16.51 3.01 -7.26
N PRO A 246 16.56 4.27 -7.76
CA PRO A 246 17.80 4.93 -8.10
C PRO A 246 18.43 5.64 -6.88
N PHE A 247 18.74 4.91 -5.81
CA PHE A 247 19.41 5.46 -4.63
C PHE A 247 20.77 6.06 -5.00
N LYS A 248 21.07 7.27 -4.51
CA LYS A 248 22.32 7.99 -4.77
C LYS A 248 23.07 8.35 -3.50
N ASN A 249 22.35 8.52 -2.41
CA ASN A 249 22.86 9.05 -1.16
C ASN A 249 22.96 7.99 -0.07
N LEU A 250 22.39 6.80 -0.30
CA LEU A 250 22.49 5.68 0.63
C LEU A 250 23.96 5.24 0.77
N GLU A 251 24.42 5.02 2.00
CA GLU A 251 25.78 4.53 2.30
C GLU A 251 25.78 3.10 2.86
N GLY A 252 26.70 2.25 2.39
CA GLY A 252 26.89 0.88 2.88
C GLY A 252 26.36 -0.21 1.94
N GLU A 253 26.29 -1.45 2.46
CA GLU A 253 25.62 -2.57 1.77
C GLU A 253 24.19 -2.73 2.29
N TYR A 254 23.24 -2.96 1.37
CA TYR A 254 21.82 -3.10 1.71
C TYR A 254 21.33 -4.50 1.41
N TYR A 255 20.55 -5.04 2.32
CA TYR A 255 19.84 -6.29 2.12
C TYR A 255 18.37 -6.01 1.89
N TYR A 256 17.80 -6.61 0.84
CA TYR A 256 16.37 -6.64 0.60
C TYR A 256 15.95 -8.05 0.21
N VAL A 257 14.72 -8.42 0.58
CA VAL A 257 14.11 -9.68 0.19
C VAL A 257 13.84 -9.62 -1.32
N LYS A 258 14.39 -10.56 -2.07
CA LYS A 258 14.14 -10.64 -3.51
C LYS A 258 12.71 -11.14 -3.76
N PRO A 259 12.00 -10.59 -4.76
CA PRO A 259 10.70 -11.12 -5.17
C PRO A 259 10.83 -12.55 -5.72
N GLU A 260 9.76 -13.35 -5.64
CA GLU A 260 9.66 -14.71 -6.21
C GLU A 260 9.30 -14.76 -7.71
#